data_AF-V5I6I3-F1
#
_entry.id   AF-V5I6I3-F1
#
_cell.length_a   1.000
_cell.length_b   1.000
_cell.length_c   1.000
_cell.angle_alpha   90.00
_cell.angle_beta   90.00
_cell.angle_gamma   90.00
#
_symmetry.space_group_name_H-M   'P 1'
#
loop_
_entity.id
_entity.type
_entity.pdbx_description
1 polymer ?
#
loop_
_entity_poly.entity_id
_entity_poly.type
_entity_poly.pdbx_seq_one_letter_code
_entity_poly.pdbx_strand_id
1 'polypeptide(L)'
;AFLQDYNRGDEGSSNIQKINFQPSKDSSSKPNKYALQFFKETKEEIAQRKEFARQSLAPKKEIDLEINETDYFTNLDFPKRPPWNFSLGKNELEVQENKYFTGYLKEIESKFDWKDLSLFELNLETWRQLWRVLEMSDVVLYIVDIRYAALMFP
;
A
#
# COMPACT_ATOMS: atom_id res chain seq x y z
N ALA A 1 -4.82 -26.07 4.12
CA ALA A 1 -5.77 -26.03 2.99
C ALA A 1 -6.68 -24.78 3.06
N PHE A 2 -6.12 -23.58 3.23
CA PHE A 2 -6.90 -22.35 3.50
C PHE A 2 -6.57 -21.17 2.55
N LEU A 3 -5.95 -21.42 1.39
CA LEU A 3 -5.48 -20.35 0.48
C LEU A 3 -5.79 -20.58 -1.00
N GLN A 4 -6.80 -21.38 -1.36
CA GLN A 4 -6.98 -21.79 -2.77
C GLN A 4 -8.09 -21.10 -3.58
N ASP A 5 -9.04 -20.36 -3.01
CA ASP A 5 -10.24 -19.96 -3.78
C ASP A 5 -10.57 -18.45 -3.80
N TYR A 6 -9.59 -17.58 -4.07
CA TYR A 6 -9.84 -16.14 -4.31
C TYR A 6 -9.45 -15.63 -5.72
N ASN A 7 -9.03 -16.51 -6.62
CA ASN A 7 -8.63 -16.12 -8.00
C ASN A 7 -9.72 -16.49 -9.02
N ARG A 8 -10.91 -15.89 -8.94
CA ARG A 8 -11.88 -15.92 -10.04
C ARG A 8 -12.46 -14.54 -10.27
N GLY A 9 -11.81 -13.80 -11.17
CA GLY A 9 -12.30 -12.54 -11.71
C GLY A 9 -11.16 -11.62 -12.11
N ASP A 10 -11.03 -11.41 -13.42
CA ASP A 10 -10.21 -10.39 -14.11
C ASP A 10 -8.75 -10.76 -14.46
N GLU A 11 -8.59 -11.66 -15.44
CA GLU A 11 -7.35 -11.85 -16.22
C GLU A 11 -7.13 -10.70 -17.22
N GLY A 12 -7.08 -9.46 -16.71
CA GLY A 12 -6.88 -8.25 -17.49
C GLY A 12 -5.79 -7.37 -16.90
N SER A 13 -4.55 -7.56 -17.35
CA SER A 13 -3.49 -6.53 -17.43
C SER A 13 -3.13 -5.69 -16.20
N SER A 14 -3.28 -6.19 -14.97
CA SER A 14 -2.67 -5.49 -13.83
C SER A 14 -2.00 -6.48 -12.89
N ASN A 15 -0.72 -6.24 -12.59
CA ASN A 15 0.03 -6.90 -11.53
C ASN A 15 -0.53 -6.49 -10.15
N ILE A 16 -1.85 -6.38 -10.00
CA ILE A 16 -2.53 -5.88 -8.80
C ILE A 16 -3.42 -6.99 -8.27
N GLN A 17 -3.18 -7.39 -7.03
CA GLN A 17 -4.02 -8.31 -6.28
C GLN A 17 -5.07 -7.52 -5.50
N LYS A 18 -6.33 -7.92 -5.65
CA LYS A 18 -7.45 -7.40 -4.86
C LYS A 18 -7.71 -8.31 -3.66
N ILE A 19 -7.71 -7.76 -2.45
CA ILE A 19 -7.96 -8.49 -1.20
C ILE A 19 -9.34 -8.10 -0.65
N ASN A 20 -10.02 -9.05 0.02
CA ASN A 20 -11.37 -8.89 0.56
C ASN A 20 -12.45 -8.61 -0.49
N PHE A 21 -12.23 -9.03 -1.73
CA PHE A 21 -13.20 -8.87 -2.81
C PHE A 21 -14.42 -9.78 -2.59
N GLN A 22 -15.61 -9.19 -2.60
CA GLN A 22 -16.88 -9.88 -2.42
C GLN A 22 -17.59 -10.11 -3.76
N PRO A 23 -18.14 -11.31 -4.02
CA PRO A 23 -18.96 -11.55 -5.20
C PRO A 23 -20.27 -10.75 -5.09
N SER A 24 -20.54 -9.86 -6.05
CA SER A 24 -21.81 -9.12 -6.12
C SER A 24 -22.76 -9.78 -7.11
N LYS A 25 -24.03 -9.96 -6.71
CA LYS A 25 -25.13 -10.36 -7.61
C LYS A 25 -25.92 -9.15 -8.16
N ASP A 26 -25.76 -7.99 -7.53
CA ASP A 26 -26.46 -6.75 -7.88
C ASP A 26 -25.50 -5.72 -8.45
N SER A 27 -25.87 -5.11 -9.58
CA SER A 27 -25.08 -4.06 -10.26
C SER A 27 -25.15 -2.70 -9.54
N SER A 28 -26.18 -2.49 -8.72
CA SER A 28 -26.43 -1.23 -8.01
C SER A 28 -25.45 -0.98 -6.85
N SER A 29 -25.06 -2.05 -6.14
CA SER A 29 -24.14 -1.94 -5.01
C SER A 29 -22.69 -1.98 -5.52
N LYS A 30 -21.82 -1.14 -4.94
CA LYS A 30 -20.37 -1.19 -5.15
C LYS A 30 -19.69 -1.80 -3.91
N PRO A 31 -19.91 -3.08 -3.58
CA PRO A 31 -19.37 -3.69 -2.36
C PRO A 31 -17.84 -3.68 -2.34
N ASN A 32 -17.22 -3.73 -3.53
CA ASN A 32 -15.78 -3.78 -3.69
C ASN A 32 -15.12 -2.40 -3.84
N LYS A 33 -15.84 -1.32 -3.52
CA LYS A 33 -15.29 0.04 -3.58
C LYS A 33 -14.03 0.18 -2.72
N TYR A 34 -14.00 -0.48 -1.56
CA TYR A 34 -12.89 -0.45 -0.60
C TYR A 34 -12.11 -1.77 -0.56
N ALA A 35 -12.20 -2.60 -1.60
CA ALA A 35 -11.33 -3.76 -1.70
C ALA A 35 -9.87 -3.28 -1.78
N LEU A 36 -9.00 -3.87 -0.95
CA LEU A 36 -7.60 -3.47 -0.89
C LEU A 36 -6.89 -3.87 -2.17
N GLN A 37 -5.96 -3.05 -2.64
CA GLN A 37 -5.24 -3.25 -3.89
C GLN A 37 -3.74 -3.17 -3.64
N PHE A 38 -3.03 -4.27 -3.88
CA PHE A 38 -1.59 -4.34 -3.71
C PHE A 38 -0.92 -4.86 -4.97
N PHE A 39 0.34 -4.52 -5.18
CA PHE A 39 1.12 -5.18 -6.21
C PHE A 39 1.21 -6.68 -5.93
N LYS A 40 1.08 -7.49 -6.98
CA LYS A 40 1.10 -8.95 -6.92
C LYS A 40 2.47 -9.43 -7.35
N GLU A 41 3.18 -10.03 -6.41
CA GLU A 41 4.46 -10.68 -6.66
C GLU A 41 4.26 -12.01 -7.37
N THR A 42 5.26 -12.41 -8.16
CA THR A 42 5.20 -13.69 -8.87
C THR A 42 5.32 -14.87 -7.89
N LYS A 43 4.79 -16.03 -8.28
CA LYS A 43 4.86 -17.22 -7.42
C LYS A 43 6.31 -17.66 -7.22
N GLU A 44 7.12 -17.46 -8.24
CA GLU A 44 8.54 -17.76 -8.31
C GLU A 44 9.32 -16.89 -7.30
N GLU A 45 9.08 -15.57 -7.28
CA GLU A 45 9.70 -14.65 -6.31
C GLU A 45 9.30 -15.00 -4.87
N ILE A 46 8.02 -15.28 -4.63
CA ILE A 46 7.53 -15.69 -3.31
C ILE A 46 8.21 -17.00 -2.87
N ALA A 47 8.37 -17.98 -3.76
CA ALA A 47 9.02 -19.24 -3.45
C ALA A 47 10.50 -19.05 -3.08
N GLN A 48 11.23 -18.25 -3.86
CA GLN A 48 12.63 -17.93 -3.60
C GLN A 48 12.82 -17.23 -2.25
N ARG A 49 11.99 -16.24 -1.91
CA ARG A 49 12.07 -15.58 -0.59
C ARG A 49 11.75 -16.53 0.58
N LYS A 50 10.80 -17.45 0.39
CA LYS A 50 10.52 -18.50 1.39
C LYS A 50 11.66 -19.50 1.54
N GLU A 51 12.39 -19.79 0.48
CA GLU A 51 13.61 -20.59 0.55
C GLU A 51 14.72 -19.86 1.29
N PHE A 52 14.93 -18.59 0.96
CA PHE A 52 15.91 -17.74 1.65
C PHE A 52 15.59 -17.61 3.15
N ALA A 53 14.33 -17.38 3.51
CA ALA A 53 13.90 -17.27 4.90
C ALA A 53 14.03 -18.57 5.71
N ARG A 54 14.25 -19.73 5.06
CA ARG A 54 14.52 -21.02 5.72
C ARG A 54 16.01 -21.26 5.99
N GLN A 55 16.89 -20.41 5.47
CA GLN A 55 18.32 -20.53 5.72
C GLN A 55 18.64 -20.15 7.16
N SER A 56 19.66 -20.78 7.75
CA SER A 56 20.12 -20.44 9.09
C SER A 56 20.64 -19.01 9.14
N LEU A 57 20.28 -18.27 10.19
CA LEU A 57 20.80 -16.93 10.41
C LEU A 57 22.30 -16.97 10.70
N ALA A 58 23.07 -16.16 9.97
CA ALA A 58 24.49 -15.98 10.25
C ALA A 58 24.65 -15.02 11.43
N PRO A 59 25.49 -15.33 12.43
CA PRO A 59 25.78 -14.40 13.51
C PRO A 59 26.42 -13.13 12.95
N LYS A 60 25.89 -11.97 13.37
CA LYS A 60 26.38 -10.65 13.01
C LYS A 60 27.08 -10.00 14.21
N LYS A 61 28.01 -9.08 13.95
CA LYS A 61 28.66 -8.31 15.02
C LYS A 61 27.66 -7.28 15.56
N GLU A 62 27.84 -6.82 16.80
CA GLU A 62 26.96 -5.81 17.41
C GLU A 62 26.82 -4.55 16.54
N ILE A 63 27.91 -4.10 15.92
CA ILE A 63 27.91 -2.94 15.02
C ILE A 63 27.06 -3.14 13.77
N ASP A 64 26.86 -4.39 13.34
CA ASP A 64 26.03 -4.74 12.18
C ASP A 64 24.55 -4.93 12.58
N LEU A 65 24.22 -4.84 13.88
CA LEU A 65 22.84 -4.91 14.39
C LEU A 65 22.21 -3.53 14.55
N GLU A 66 23.01 -2.47 14.44
CA GLU A 66 22.52 -1.09 14.46
C GLU A 66 21.91 -0.72 13.10
N ILE A 67 20.80 0.02 13.15
CA ILE A 67 20.05 0.47 11.98
C ILE A 67 20.26 1.98 11.87
N ASN A 68 20.77 2.46 10.73
CA ASN A 68 20.72 3.89 10.41
C ASN A 68 19.44 4.20 9.66
N GLU A 69 18.76 5.27 10.06
CA GLU A 69 17.53 5.76 9.41
C GLU A 69 17.74 5.99 7.90
N THR A 70 18.89 6.55 7.53
CA THR A 70 19.25 6.84 6.14
C THR A 70 19.36 5.62 5.24
N ASP A 71 19.56 4.43 5.82
CA ASP A 71 19.72 3.19 5.05
C ASP A 71 18.36 2.64 4.56
N TYR A 72 17.26 3.05 5.19
CA TYR A 72 15.92 2.51 4.95
C TYR A 72 14.92 3.57 4.49
N PHE A 73 14.99 4.77 5.05
CA PHE A 73 14.09 5.87 4.71
C PHE A 73 14.70 6.69 3.58
N THR A 74 14.48 6.21 2.35
CA THR A 74 14.60 7.09 1.18
C THR A 74 13.51 8.17 1.27
N ASN A 75 13.69 9.34 0.64
CA ASN A 75 12.70 10.44 0.62
C ASN A 75 11.41 10.09 -0.17
N LEU A 76 10.85 8.91 0.06
CA LEU A 76 9.58 8.41 -0.43
C LEU A 76 8.53 8.65 0.64
N ASP A 77 7.73 9.68 0.44
CA ASP A 77 6.61 10.03 1.32
C ASP A 77 5.33 9.34 0.84
N PHE A 78 4.29 9.26 1.68
CA PHE A 78 2.98 8.75 1.32
C PHE A 78 2.13 9.85 0.62
N PRO A 79 1.06 9.50 -0.13
CA PRO A 79 0.28 10.48 -0.86
C PRO A 79 -0.48 11.40 0.11
N LYS A 80 -0.29 12.71 -0.04
CA LYS A 80 -0.93 13.75 0.76
C LYS A 80 -2.15 14.29 0.02
N ARG A 81 -3.23 14.56 0.75
CA ARG A 81 -4.43 15.11 0.11
C ARG A 81 -4.11 16.46 -0.54
N PRO A 82 -4.44 16.68 -1.82
CA PRO A 82 -4.26 17.99 -2.43
C PRO A 82 -5.17 19.03 -1.75
N PRO A 83 -4.79 20.32 -1.74
CA PRO A 83 -5.60 21.37 -1.15
C PRO A 83 -7.02 21.40 -1.74
N TRP A 84 -8.01 21.54 -0.87
CA TRP A 84 -9.42 21.64 -1.24
C TRP A 84 -10.15 22.63 -0.32
N ASN A 85 -11.36 23.03 -0.72
CA ASN A 85 -12.22 23.93 0.03
C ASN A 85 -13.70 23.57 -0.19
N PHE A 86 -14.58 24.07 0.68
CA PHE A 86 -16.02 23.80 0.62
C PHE A 86 -16.74 24.34 -0.62
N SER A 87 -16.10 25.23 -1.39
CA SER A 87 -16.65 25.78 -2.63
C SER A 87 -16.49 24.83 -3.82
N LEU A 88 -15.57 23.86 -3.73
CA LEU A 88 -15.36 22.86 -4.77
C LEU A 88 -16.52 21.86 -4.82
N GLY A 89 -17.01 21.57 -6.03
CA GLY A 89 -18.01 20.53 -6.23
C GLY A 89 -17.44 19.15 -5.89
N LYS A 90 -18.30 18.24 -5.41
CA LYS A 90 -17.91 16.85 -5.10
C LYS A 90 -17.17 16.18 -6.27
N ASN A 91 -17.72 16.29 -7.48
CA ASN A 91 -17.14 15.67 -8.67
C ASN A 91 -15.79 16.30 -9.04
N GLU A 92 -15.65 17.61 -8.88
CA GLU A 92 -14.40 18.33 -9.16
C GLU A 92 -13.29 17.89 -8.21
N LEU A 93 -13.62 17.80 -6.92
CA LEU A 93 -12.72 17.29 -5.88
C LEU A 93 -12.31 15.84 -6.16
N GLU A 94 -13.27 14.98 -6.53
CA GLU A 94 -12.98 13.58 -6.85
C GLU A 94 -12.03 13.45 -8.06
N VAL A 95 -12.22 14.29 -9.09
CA VAL A 95 -11.34 14.35 -10.27
C VAL A 95 -9.96 14.87 -9.92
N GLN A 96 -9.86 15.91 -9.10
CA GLN A 96 -8.60 16.50 -8.65
C GLN A 96 -7.77 15.49 -7.85
N GLU A 97 -8.38 14.82 -6.87
CA GLU A 97 -7.75 13.78 -6.06
C GLU A 97 -7.29 12.60 -6.92
N ASN A 98 -8.12 12.18 -7.89
CA ASN A 98 -7.76 11.10 -8.82
C ASN A 98 -6.57 11.47 -9.71
N LYS A 99 -6.55 12.70 -10.23
CA LYS A 99 -5.43 13.22 -11.02
C LYS A 99 -4.14 13.26 -10.20
N TYR A 100 -4.22 13.77 -8.97
CA TYR A 100 -3.07 13.81 -8.06
C TYR A 100 -2.52 12.41 -7.79
N PHE A 101 -3.37 11.48 -7.37
CA PHE A 101 -2.93 10.13 -7.00
C PHE A 101 -2.37 9.35 -8.19
N THR A 102 -2.98 9.51 -9.38
CA THR A 102 -2.42 8.91 -10.61
C THR A 102 -1.03 9.49 -10.94
N GLY A 103 -0.83 10.80 -10.73
CA GLY A 103 0.47 11.44 -10.92
C GLY A 103 1.51 10.92 -9.93
N TYR A 104 1.13 10.78 -8.66
CA TYR A 104 1.96 10.21 -7.60
C TYR A 104 2.41 8.78 -7.92
N LEU A 105 1.50 7.90 -8.37
CA LEU A 105 1.86 6.54 -8.78
C LEU A 105 2.86 6.53 -9.94
N LYS A 106 2.67 7.38 -10.95
CA LYS A 106 3.60 7.49 -12.09
C LYS A 106 4.98 7.98 -11.66
N GLU A 107 5.04 8.92 -10.71
CA GLU A 107 6.30 9.41 -10.17
C GLU A 107 7.05 8.29 -9.44
N ILE A 108 6.36 7.48 -8.65
CA ILE A 108 6.92 6.30 -7.99
C ILE A 108 7.45 5.30 -9.03
N GLU A 109 6.62 4.93 -10.01
CA GLU A 109 7.00 4.01 -11.10
C GLU A 109 8.23 4.49 -11.86
N SER A 110 8.41 5.81 -12.00
CA SER A 110 9.58 6.37 -12.69
C SER A 110 10.87 6.32 -11.87
N LYS A 111 10.76 6.31 -10.53
CA LYS A 111 11.90 6.43 -9.61
C LYS A 111 12.36 5.09 -9.04
N PHE A 112 11.45 4.14 -8.91
CA PHE A 112 11.69 2.87 -8.21
C PHE A 112 11.14 1.69 -9.00
N ASP A 113 11.82 0.54 -8.94
CA ASP A 113 11.21 -0.73 -9.32
C ASP A 113 10.22 -1.14 -8.22
N TRP A 114 9.07 -1.67 -8.61
CA TRP A 114 8.07 -2.21 -7.70
C TRP A 114 8.63 -3.25 -6.74
N LYS A 115 9.71 -3.94 -7.11
CA LYS A 115 10.41 -4.92 -6.27
C LYS A 115 11.16 -4.31 -5.09
N ASP A 116 11.58 -3.04 -5.22
CA ASP A 116 12.35 -2.33 -4.20
C ASP A 116 11.44 -1.54 -3.25
N LEU A 117 10.14 -1.47 -3.56
CA LEU A 117 9.15 -0.76 -2.77
C LEU A 117 8.50 -1.67 -1.73
N SER A 118 8.30 -1.12 -0.54
CA SER A 118 7.41 -1.75 0.45
C SER A 118 5.99 -1.82 -0.09
N LEU A 119 5.24 -2.86 0.30
CA LEU A 119 3.84 -3.01 -0.08
C LEU A 119 3.03 -1.82 0.41
N PHE A 120 2.39 -1.09 -0.51
CA PHE A 120 1.48 0.01 -0.20
C PHE A 120 0.17 -0.13 -0.96
N GLU A 121 -0.85 0.56 -0.45
CA GLU A 121 -2.20 0.53 -1.00
C GLU A 121 -2.31 1.32 -2.31
N LEU A 122 -2.84 0.68 -3.35
CA LEU A 122 -3.05 1.24 -4.68
C LEU A 122 -4.49 1.75 -4.89
N ASN A 123 -5.39 1.50 -3.94
CA ASN A 123 -6.76 2.01 -3.98
C ASN A 123 -6.86 3.42 -3.38
N LEU A 124 -7.15 4.41 -4.25
CA LEU A 124 -7.40 5.80 -3.83
C LEU A 124 -8.53 5.92 -2.79
N GLU A 125 -9.54 5.05 -2.82
CA GLU A 125 -10.64 5.13 -1.85
C GLU A 125 -10.17 4.86 -0.42
N THR A 126 -9.16 4.01 -0.23
CA THR A 126 -8.54 3.78 1.08
C THR A 126 -7.79 5.02 1.55
N TRP A 127 -7.00 5.65 0.66
CA TRP A 127 -6.31 6.91 0.97
C TRP A 127 -7.28 8.05 1.29
N ARG A 128 -8.42 8.14 0.59
CA ARG A 128 -9.49 9.08 0.94
C ARG A 128 -10.04 8.88 2.34
N GLN A 129 -10.14 7.63 2.83
CA GLN A 129 -10.55 7.40 4.22
C GLN A 129 -9.49 7.91 5.19
N LEU A 130 -8.21 7.59 4.94
CA LEU A 130 -7.12 8.09 5.77
C LEU A 130 -7.12 9.61 5.84
N TRP A 131 -7.19 10.30 4.68
CA TRP A 131 -7.18 11.76 4.65
C TRP A 131 -8.34 12.38 5.45
N ARG A 132 -9.55 11.83 5.34
CA ARG A 132 -10.70 12.33 6.12
C ARG A 132 -10.50 12.14 7.61
N VAL A 133 -9.97 10.99 8.03
CA VAL A 133 -9.68 10.72 9.44
C VAL A 133 -8.62 11.68 9.96
N LEU A 134 -7.53 11.87 9.22
CA LEU A 134 -6.46 12.79 9.59
C LEU A 134 -6.96 14.24 9.70
N GLU A 135 -7.84 14.69 8.80
CA GLU A 135 -8.41 16.03 8.85
C GLU A 135 -9.34 16.26 10.05
N MET A 136 -10.02 15.21 10.51
CA MET A 136 -10.97 15.29 11.63
C MET A 136 -10.35 15.03 13.00
N SER A 137 -9.10 14.56 13.04
CA SER A 137 -8.45 14.12 14.28
C SER A 137 -7.54 15.21 14.85
N ASP A 138 -7.77 15.57 16.12
CA ASP A 138 -6.84 16.43 16.85
C ASP A 138 -5.58 15.67 17.30
N VAL A 139 -5.71 14.36 17.52
CA VAL A 139 -4.63 13.47 17.97
C VAL A 139 -4.66 12.19 17.14
N VAL A 140 -3.50 11.78 16.64
CA VAL A 140 -3.31 10.53 15.91
C VAL A 140 -2.43 9.60 16.73
N LEU A 141 -2.92 8.40 17.03
CA LEU A 141 -2.15 7.36 17.71
C LEU A 141 -1.60 6.36 16.68
N TYR A 142 -0.29 6.15 16.69
CA TYR A 142 0.37 5.14 15.88
C TYR A 142 0.64 3.89 16.73
N ILE A 143 0.16 2.74 16.24
CA ILE A 143 0.42 1.44 16.87
C ILE A 143 1.59 0.80 16.14
N VAL A 144 2.68 0.57 16.87
CA VAL A 144 3.93 0.01 16.33
C VAL A 144 4.23 -1.36 16.94
N ASP A 145 4.81 -2.25 16.13
CA ASP A 145 5.37 -3.52 16.60
C ASP A 145 6.79 -3.29 17.11
N ILE A 146 7.05 -3.65 18.37
CA ILE A 146 8.36 -3.42 19.00
C ILE A 146 9.52 -4.16 18.30
N ARG A 147 9.22 -5.23 17.57
CA ARG A 147 10.23 -6.01 16.84
C ARG A 147 10.78 -5.24 15.64
N TYR A 148 10.01 -4.30 15.11
CA TYR A 148 10.33 -3.51 13.92
C TYR A 148 10.03 -2.03 14.13
N ALA A 149 10.14 -1.54 15.38
CA ALA A 149 9.67 -0.22 15.76
C ALA A 149 10.27 0.90 14.88
N ALA A 150 11.57 0.81 14.60
CA ALA A 150 12.29 1.77 13.77
C ALA A 150 11.82 1.81 12.30
N LEU A 151 11.22 0.73 11.79
CA LEU A 151 10.73 0.63 10.40
C LEU A 151 9.23 0.96 10.27
N MET A 152 8.48 0.88 11.37
CA MET A 152 7.04 1.13 11.38
C MET A 152 6.67 2.58 11.68
N PHE A 153 7.63 3.36 12.15
CA PHE A 153 7.43 4.78 12.39
C PHE A 153 7.66 5.56 11.08
N PRO A 154 6.73 6.47 10.71
CA PRO A 154 6.80 7.23 9.46
C PRO A 154 7.90 8.30 9.46
#